data_AF-A0A1V5NKQ3-F1
#
_entry.id   AF-A0A1V5NKQ3-F1
#
_cell.length_a   1.000
_cell.length_b   1.000
_cell.length_c   1.000
_cell.angle_alpha   90.00
_cell.angle_beta   90.00
_cell.angle_gamma   90.00
#
_symmetry.space_group_name_H-M   'P 1'
#
loop_
_entity.id
_entity.type
_entity.pdbx_description
1 polymer ?
#
loop_
_entity_poly.entity_id
_entity_poly.type
_entity_poly.pdbx_seq_one_letter_code
_entity_poly.pdbx_strand_id
1 'polypeptide(L)'
;MKRRAFTLVEIAVSVLLASIIVYALSRLLSKGMETSTKGAAHLTNVQSTAILLSQIEDDVQRAVDLSSMQPGSEEPSAKLGILEIAGNGLSQSSIIYERPPSNRGLIRKHIPTSGTPEEYVYCRELVVLDTKFTRVDLPQNRMGFRVHLKIGTPPKGTEVFEVNRFIYCSNHASNSLVPGWEP
;
A
#
# COMPACT_ATOMS: atom_id res chain seq x y z
N MET A 1 -6.96 73.61 2.66
CA MET A 1 -7.03 72.13 2.49
C MET A 1 -8.22 71.79 1.59
N LYS A 2 -7.99 71.39 0.34
CA LYS A 2 -9.09 71.01 -0.58
C LYS A 2 -9.60 69.61 -0.19
N ARG A 3 -10.78 69.53 0.43
CA ARG A 3 -11.48 68.25 0.66
C ARG A 3 -11.99 67.75 -0.70
N ARG A 4 -11.34 66.74 -1.27
CA ARG A 4 -11.89 66.00 -2.41
C ARG A 4 -12.99 65.09 -1.87
N ALA A 5 -14.24 65.39 -2.18
CA ALA A 5 -15.35 64.48 -1.94
C ALA A 5 -15.27 63.39 -3.01
N PHE A 6 -15.04 62.15 -2.60
CA PHE A 6 -15.14 61.00 -3.49
C PHE A 6 -16.59 60.88 -3.97
N THR A 7 -16.78 60.74 -5.28
CA THR A 7 -18.12 60.52 -5.82
C THR A 7 -18.56 59.10 -5.48
N LEU A 8 -19.85 58.91 -5.22
CA LEU A 8 -20.43 57.60 -4.83
C LEU A 8 -20.13 56.51 -5.88
N VAL A 9 -19.99 56.92 -7.14
CA VAL A 9 -19.57 56.08 -8.28
C VAL A 9 -18.13 55.58 -8.14
N GLU A 10 -17.17 56.43 -7.77
CA GLU A 10 -15.77 56.01 -7.57
C GLU A 10 -15.64 55.00 -6.42
N ILE A 11 -16.40 55.18 -5.34
CA ILE A 11 -16.44 54.24 -4.23
C ILE A 11 -17.01 52.90 -4.70
N ALA A 12 -18.12 52.91 -5.45
CA ALA A 12 -18.73 51.69 -5.98
C ALA A 12 -17.78 50.92 -6.91
N VAL A 13 -17.08 51.62 -7.82
CA VAL A 13 -16.10 51.00 -8.73
C VAL A 13 -14.90 50.46 -7.96
N SER A 14 -14.41 51.18 -6.95
CA SER A 14 -13.28 50.75 -6.13
C SER A 14 -13.63 49.49 -5.32
N VAL A 15 -14.84 49.41 -4.76
CA VAL A 15 -15.33 48.23 -4.05
C VAL A 15 -15.52 47.05 -4.99
N LEU A 16 -16.02 47.27 -6.21
CA LEU A 16 -16.15 46.22 -7.23
C LEU A 16 -14.79 45.65 -7.64
N LEU A 17 -13.80 46.51 -7.89
CA LEU A 17 -12.43 46.07 -8.21
C LEU A 17 -11.79 45.32 -7.04
N ALA A 18 -11.92 45.84 -5.82
CA ALA A 18 -11.39 45.19 -4.63
C ALA A 18 -12.02 43.79 -4.41
N SER A 19 -13.33 43.66 -4.60
CA SER A 19 -14.03 42.38 -4.46
C SER A 19 -13.62 41.36 -5.53
N ILE A 20 -13.39 41.78 -6.77
CA ILE A 20 -12.83 40.90 -7.82
C ILE A 20 -11.44 40.40 -7.44
N ILE A 21 -10.57 41.29 -6.94
CA ILE A 21 -9.21 40.94 -6.53
C ILE A 21 -9.24 39.96 -5.35
N VAL A 22 -10.03 40.23 -4.32
CA VAL A 22 -10.17 39.35 -3.15
C VAL A 22 -10.74 37.99 -3.54
N TYR A 23 -11.71 37.95 -4.46
CA TYR A 23 -12.24 36.70 -4.98
C TYR A 23 -11.18 35.89 -5.75
N ALA A 24 -10.41 36.55 -6.61
CA ALA A 24 -9.33 35.92 -7.38
C ALA A 24 -8.25 35.34 -6.45
N LEU A 25 -7.81 36.11 -5.44
CA LEU A 25 -6.85 35.66 -4.43
C LEU A 25 -7.39 34.47 -3.63
N SER A 26 -8.64 34.54 -3.16
CA SER A 26 -9.28 33.46 -2.42
C SER A 26 -9.31 32.18 -3.26
N ARG A 27 -9.67 32.27 -4.55
CA ARG A 27 -9.72 31.12 -5.45
C ARG A 27 -8.34 30.53 -5.72
N LEU A 28 -7.31 31.37 -5.86
CA LEU A 28 -5.92 30.91 -6.01
C LEU A 28 -5.42 30.19 -4.76
N LEU A 29 -5.67 30.75 -3.58
CA LEU A 29 -5.30 30.13 -2.30
C LEU A 29 -6.03 28.80 -2.08
N SER A 30 -7.35 28.74 -2.33
CA SER A 30 -8.12 27.51 -2.22
C SER A 30 -7.61 26.41 -3.17
N LYS A 31 -7.32 26.75 -4.43
CA LYS A 31 -6.73 25.80 -5.39
C LYS A 31 -5.32 25.35 -4.98
N GLY A 32 -4.51 26.27 -4.47
CA GLY A 32 -3.18 25.96 -3.96
C GLY A 32 -3.22 25.00 -2.78
N MET A 33 -4.12 25.24 -1.82
CA MET A 33 -4.36 24.34 -0.69
C MET A 33 -4.83 22.96 -1.16
N GLU A 34 -5.81 22.90 -2.06
CA GLU A 34 -6.31 21.63 -2.61
C GLU A 34 -5.17 20.83 -3.27
N THR A 35 -4.36 21.48 -4.09
CA THR A 35 -3.22 20.82 -4.78
C THR A 35 -2.18 20.31 -3.78
N SER A 36 -1.89 21.09 -2.73
CA SER A 36 -0.98 20.68 -1.65
C SER A 36 -1.51 19.45 -0.90
N THR A 37 -2.80 19.44 -0.55
CA THR A 37 -3.43 18.30 0.13
C THR A 37 -3.41 17.03 -0.71
N LYS A 38 -3.61 17.15 -2.03
CA LYS A 38 -3.52 16.03 -2.98
C LYS A 38 -2.10 15.48 -3.07
N GLY A 39 -1.10 16.36 -3.15
CA GLY A 39 0.31 15.98 -3.12
C GLY A 39 0.70 15.23 -1.84
N ALA A 40 0.26 15.73 -0.68
CA ALA A 40 0.51 15.08 0.61
C ALA A 40 -0.19 13.71 0.73
N ALA A 41 -1.44 13.61 0.25
CA ALA A 41 -2.19 12.35 0.21
C ALA A 41 -1.50 11.30 -0.69
N HIS A 42 -1.10 11.69 -1.89
CA HIS A 42 -0.36 10.81 -2.80
C HIS A 42 0.96 10.32 -2.18
N LEU A 43 1.73 11.21 -1.54
CA LEU A 43 2.97 10.82 -0.86
C LEU A 43 2.71 9.83 0.28
N THR A 44 1.67 10.07 1.08
CA THR A 44 1.26 9.18 2.17
C THR A 44 0.88 7.79 1.66
N ASN A 45 0.14 7.72 0.56
CA ASN A 45 -0.22 6.49 -0.13
C ASN A 45 1.03 5.72 -0.57
N VAL A 46 1.97 6.39 -1.26
CA VAL A 46 3.22 5.77 -1.72
C VAL A 46 4.05 5.24 -0.54
N GLN A 47 4.22 6.02 0.53
CA GLN A 47 5.00 5.61 1.69
C GLN A 47 4.36 4.44 2.43
N SER A 48 3.05 4.48 2.64
CA SER A 48 2.32 3.40 3.31
C SER A 48 2.38 2.10 2.50
N THR A 49 2.23 2.18 1.18
CA THR A 49 2.37 1.02 0.29
C THR A 49 3.80 0.49 0.27
N ALA A 50 4.81 1.35 0.30
CA ALA A 50 6.20 0.92 0.36
C ALA A 50 6.48 0.11 1.64
N ILE A 51 6.01 0.59 2.80
CA ILE A 51 6.14 -0.14 4.08
C ILE A 51 5.44 -1.49 4.01
N LEU A 52 4.21 -1.53 3.49
CA LEU A 52 3.44 -2.78 3.35
C LEU A 52 4.15 -3.78 2.43
N LEU A 53 4.66 -3.31 1.28
CA LEU A 53 5.39 -4.13 0.33
C LEU A 53 6.71 -4.64 0.92
N SER A 54 7.44 -3.82 1.69
CA SER A 54 8.66 -4.27 2.37
C SER A 54 8.37 -5.39 3.37
N GLN A 55 7.28 -5.28 4.15
CA GLN A 55 6.88 -6.36 5.05
C GLN A 55 6.57 -7.66 4.29
N ILE A 56 5.83 -7.58 3.18
CA ILE A 56 5.52 -8.75 2.35
C ILE A 56 6.79 -9.31 1.71
N GLU A 57 7.70 -8.46 1.27
CA GLU A 57 8.98 -8.87 0.71
C GLU A 57 9.83 -9.63 1.72
N ASP A 58 9.95 -9.15 2.96
CA ASP A 58 10.68 -9.84 4.03
C ASP A 58 10.05 -11.22 4.33
N ASP A 59 8.72 -11.31 4.33
CA ASP A 59 8.01 -12.57 4.56
C ASP A 59 8.15 -13.55 3.38
N VAL A 60 8.14 -13.05 2.15
CA VAL A 60 8.33 -13.86 0.94
C VAL A 60 9.78 -14.32 0.77
N GLN A 61 10.77 -13.50 1.14
CA GLN A 61 12.18 -13.90 1.14
C GLN A 61 12.44 -15.03 2.14
N ARG A 62 11.68 -15.06 3.25
CA ARG A 62 11.70 -16.14 4.24
C ARG A 62 10.88 -17.36 3.85
N ALA A 63 10.03 -17.27 2.83
CA ALA A 63 9.16 -18.35 2.41
C ALA A 63 9.98 -19.52 1.85
N VAL A 64 9.67 -20.71 2.35
CA VAL A 64 10.23 -21.99 1.89
C VAL A 64 9.23 -22.79 1.07
N ASP A 65 7.94 -22.49 1.20
CA ASP A 65 6.86 -23.22 0.55
C ASP A 65 5.75 -22.25 0.09
N LEU A 66 5.40 -22.34 -1.19
CA LEU A 66 4.31 -21.60 -1.85
C LEU A 66 3.31 -22.54 -2.55
N SER A 67 3.36 -23.83 -2.25
CA SER A 67 2.54 -24.87 -2.88
C SER A 67 1.03 -24.65 -2.73
N SER A 68 0.62 -23.94 -1.67
CA SER A 68 -0.79 -23.63 -1.42
C SER A 68 -1.44 -22.73 -2.46
N MET A 69 -0.64 -22.03 -3.27
CA MET A 69 -1.10 -21.13 -4.31
C MET A 69 -0.90 -21.73 -5.69
N GLN A 70 -1.86 -21.52 -6.59
CA GLN A 70 -1.76 -22.00 -7.97
C GLN A 70 -0.85 -21.09 -8.80
N PRO A 71 0.09 -21.66 -9.58
CA PRO A 71 0.98 -20.87 -10.42
C PRO A 71 0.21 -20.09 -11.49
N GLY A 72 0.50 -18.80 -11.60
CA GLY A 72 -0.12 -17.88 -12.55
C GLY A 72 -1.55 -17.44 -12.20
N SER A 73 -2.15 -17.98 -11.13
CA SER A 73 -3.49 -17.58 -10.68
C SER A 73 -3.43 -16.31 -9.83
N GLU A 74 -4.40 -15.42 -10.02
CA GLU A 74 -4.60 -14.26 -9.15
C GLU A 74 -5.52 -14.64 -7.98
N GLU A 75 -4.97 -14.66 -6.78
CA GLU A 75 -5.68 -15.04 -5.55
C GLU A 75 -5.88 -13.82 -4.63
N PRO A 76 -7.04 -13.68 -3.96
CA PRO A 76 -7.32 -12.56 -3.05
C PRO A 76 -6.59 -12.67 -1.69
N SER A 77 -6.04 -13.85 -1.40
CA SER A 77 -5.22 -14.14 -0.23
C SER A 77 -3.95 -14.86 -0.65
N ALA A 78 -2.92 -14.79 0.19
CA ALA A 78 -1.70 -15.54 0.01
C ALA A 78 -1.38 -16.31 1.28
N LYS A 79 -0.95 -17.56 1.14
CA LYS A 79 -0.41 -18.35 2.23
C LYS A 79 1.03 -18.74 1.91
N LEU A 80 1.94 -18.35 2.79
CA LEU A 80 3.37 -18.56 2.69
C LEU A 80 3.79 -19.53 3.81
N GLY A 81 4.42 -20.64 3.47
CA GLY A 81 5.08 -21.50 4.45
C GLY A 81 6.48 -20.98 4.75
N ILE A 82 6.79 -20.76 6.03
CA ILE A 82 8.12 -20.31 6.50
C ILE A 82 8.70 -21.33 7.48
N LEU A 83 10.03 -21.33 7.63
CA LEU A 83 10.71 -22.07 8.69
C LEU A 83 11.11 -21.10 9.80
N GLU A 84 10.77 -21.47 11.02
CA GLU A 84 11.12 -20.74 12.23
C GLU A 84 11.84 -21.64 13.22
N ILE A 85 12.67 -21.03 14.06
CA ILE A 85 13.36 -21.74 15.13
C ILE A 85 12.38 -21.87 16.30
N ALA A 86 12.05 -23.10 16.66
CA ALA A 86 11.20 -23.40 17.82
C ALA A 86 11.94 -24.37 18.75
N GLY A 87 12.28 -23.90 19.95
CA GLY A 87 13.05 -24.69 20.93
C GLY A 87 14.40 -25.15 20.38
N ASN A 88 14.59 -26.47 20.26
CA ASN A 88 15.84 -27.10 19.81
C ASN A 88 15.84 -27.48 18.31
N GLY A 89 14.88 -27.02 17.51
CA GLY A 89 14.76 -27.40 16.10
C GLY A 89 14.11 -26.35 15.21
N LEU A 90 13.96 -26.71 13.94
CA LEU A 90 13.19 -25.94 12.96
C LEU A 90 11.73 -26.42 12.97
N SER A 91 10.81 -25.48 12.84
CA SER A 91 9.38 -25.72 12.79
C SER A 91 8.77 -24.94 11.63
N GLN A 92 7.78 -25.52 10.96
CA GLN A 92 7.13 -24.91 9.81
C GLN A 92 5.88 -24.14 10.23
N SER A 93 5.92 -22.82 10.12
CA SER A 93 4.77 -21.96 10.36
C SER A 93 4.22 -21.39 9.06
N SER A 94 3.05 -20.76 9.13
CA SER A 94 2.41 -20.15 7.98
C SER A 94 2.14 -18.68 8.21
N ILE A 95 2.39 -17.86 7.20
CA ILE A 95 1.94 -16.47 7.13
C ILE A 95 0.81 -16.39 6.11
N ILE A 96 -0.30 -15.79 6.49
CA ILE A 96 -1.45 -15.57 5.62
C ILE A 96 -1.70 -14.08 5.47
N TYR A 97 -1.79 -13.63 4.24
CA TYR A 97 -2.25 -12.28 3.89
C TYR A 97 -3.64 -12.30 3.32
N GLU A 98 -4.48 -11.39 3.77
CA GLU A 98 -5.82 -11.19 3.23
C GLU A 98 -6.28 -9.75 3.40
N ARG A 99 -7.17 -9.30 2.51
CA ARG A 99 -7.79 -7.99 2.65
C ARG A 99 -8.89 -8.03 3.72
N PRO A 100 -8.88 -7.12 4.71
CA PRO A 100 -9.94 -7.04 5.71
C PRO A 100 -11.27 -6.63 5.08
N PRO A 101 -12.43 -7.02 5.66
CA PRO A 101 -13.75 -6.60 5.18
C PRO A 101 -13.96 -5.07 5.18
N SER A 102 -13.19 -4.36 6.02
CA SER A 102 -13.20 -2.90 6.10
C SER A 102 -12.47 -2.20 4.95
N ASN A 103 -11.74 -2.95 4.11
CA ASN A 103 -10.85 -2.44 3.06
C ASN A 103 -9.77 -1.48 3.59
N ARG A 104 -9.42 -1.59 4.88
CA ARG A 104 -8.48 -0.72 5.56
C ARG A 104 -7.26 -1.48 6.02
N GLY A 105 -6.13 -1.23 5.38
CA GLY A 105 -4.90 -1.97 5.57
C GLY A 105 -4.94 -3.39 5.02
N LEU A 106 -3.98 -4.21 5.43
CA LEU A 106 -3.89 -5.63 5.07
C LEU A 106 -3.74 -6.47 6.33
N ILE A 107 -4.48 -7.56 6.44
CA ILE A 107 -4.33 -8.51 7.55
C ILE A 107 -3.12 -9.39 7.25
N ARG A 108 -2.27 -9.57 8.24
CA ARG A 108 -1.23 -10.60 8.30
C ARG A 108 -1.52 -11.50 9.49
N LYS A 109 -1.78 -12.79 9.23
CA LYS A 109 -1.91 -13.82 10.26
C LYS A 109 -0.65 -14.66 10.27
N HIS A 110 -0.03 -14.80 11.43
CA HIS A 110 1.06 -15.75 11.66
C HIS A 110 0.52 -16.91 12.47
N ILE A 111 0.62 -18.10 11.89
CA ILE A 111 0.13 -19.34 12.46
C ILE A 111 1.35 -20.21 12.77
N PRO A 112 1.88 -20.15 14.01
CA PRO A 112 2.98 -21.00 14.42
C PRO A 112 2.52 -22.46 14.54
N THR A 113 3.47 -23.40 14.42
CA THR A 113 3.21 -24.84 14.62
C THR A 113 2.82 -25.16 16.06
N SER A 114 3.35 -24.40 17.01
CA SER A 114 3.04 -24.48 18.43
C SER A 114 2.96 -23.07 19.01
N GLY A 115 1.85 -22.74 19.67
CA GLY A 115 1.61 -21.42 20.26
C GLY A 115 0.29 -20.83 19.81
N THR A 116 0.09 -19.55 20.15
CA THR A 116 -1.12 -18.81 19.79
C THR A 116 -0.92 -18.12 18.45
N PRO A 117 -1.86 -18.23 17.49
CA PRO A 117 -1.81 -17.45 16.26
C PRO A 117 -1.83 -15.95 16.55
N GLU A 118 -1.02 -15.20 15.82
CA GLU A 118 -0.97 -13.74 15.89
C GLU A 118 -1.62 -13.13 14.65
N GLU A 119 -2.46 -12.12 14.85
CA GLU A 119 -3.10 -11.39 13.77
C GLU A 119 -2.85 -9.89 13.92
N TYR A 120 -2.36 -9.26 12.86
CA TYR A 120 -2.14 -7.82 12.83
C TYR A 120 -2.61 -7.20 11.52
N VAL A 121 -3.23 -6.02 11.62
CA VAL A 121 -3.64 -5.20 10.46
C VAL A 121 -2.58 -4.13 10.22
N TYR A 122 -1.81 -4.30 9.15
CA TYR A 122 -0.80 -3.35 8.70
C TYR A 122 -1.44 -2.17 7.96
N CYS A 123 -0.90 -0.97 8.16
CA CYS A 123 -1.30 0.25 7.45
C CYS A 123 -2.83 0.51 7.51
N ARG A 124 -3.43 0.51 8.71
CA ARG A 124 -4.88 0.62 8.94
C ARG A 124 -5.56 1.84 8.30
N GLU A 125 -4.83 2.93 8.08
CA GLU A 125 -5.35 4.12 7.43
C GLU A 125 -5.31 4.05 5.90
N LEU A 126 -4.71 3.01 5.32
CA LEU A 126 -4.62 2.83 3.88
C LEU A 126 -5.92 2.20 3.36
N VAL A 127 -6.57 2.83 2.37
CA VAL A 127 -7.74 2.22 1.71
C VAL A 127 -7.26 1.29 0.61
N VAL A 128 -7.48 -0.01 0.80
CA VAL A 128 -7.12 -1.07 -0.14
C VAL A 128 -8.31 -1.37 -1.05
N LEU A 129 -8.22 -0.90 -2.30
CA LEU A 129 -9.27 -1.06 -3.31
C LEU A 129 -9.24 -2.46 -3.92
N ASP A 130 -8.05 -2.97 -4.20
CA ASP A 130 -7.83 -4.30 -4.76
C ASP A 130 -6.50 -4.87 -4.26
N THR A 131 -6.44 -6.19 -4.08
CA THR A 131 -5.21 -6.90 -3.74
C THR A 131 -5.24 -8.27 -4.35
N LYS A 132 -4.17 -8.60 -5.05
CA LYS A 132 -4.02 -9.91 -5.68
C LYS A 132 -2.62 -10.42 -5.45
N PHE A 133 -2.54 -11.72 -5.19
CA PHE A 133 -1.30 -12.43 -5.00
C PHE A 133 -1.21 -13.53 -6.04
N THR A 134 -0.02 -13.71 -6.61
CA THR A 134 0.20 -14.71 -7.64
C THR A 134 1.54 -15.39 -7.42
N ARG A 135 1.53 -16.72 -7.37
CA ARG A 135 2.76 -17.50 -7.51
C ARG A 135 3.21 -17.45 -8.96
N VAL A 136 4.46 -17.14 -9.20
CA VAL A 136 5.04 -17.05 -10.54
C VAL A 136 6.12 -18.11 -10.66
N ASP A 137 5.89 -19.09 -11.52
CA ASP A 137 6.91 -20.07 -11.85
C ASP A 137 7.82 -19.48 -12.93
N LEU A 138 9.11 -19.47 -12.66
CA LEU A 138 10.17 -18.93 -13.50
C LEU A 138 10.90 -20.07 -14.25
N PRO A 139 11.68 -19.76 -15.30
CA PRO A 139 12.52 -20.75 -15.95
C PRO A 139 13.43 -21.49 -14.96
N GLN A 140 13.82 -22.72 -15.31
CA GLN A 140 14.66 -23.60 -14.47
C GLN A 140 14.01 -24.00 -13.14
N ASN A 141 12.67 -24.16 -13.11
CA ASN A 141 11.87 -24.51 -11.92
C ASN A 141 11.99 -23.53 -10.75
N ARG A 142 12.46 -22.30 -11.01
CA ARG A 142 12.53 -21.25 -10.01
C ARG A 142 11.14 -20.74 -9.69
N MET A 143 10.97 -20.18 -8.49
CA MET A 143 9.68 -19.63 -8.06
C MET A 143 9.81 -18.17 -7.64
N GLY A 144 8.75 -17.42 -7.83
CA GLY A 144 8.62 -16.07 -7.35
C GLY A 144 7.19 -15.77 -6.95
N PHE A 145 7.01 -14.58 -6.42
CA PHE A 145 5.75 -14.13 -5.88
C PHE A 145 5.45 -12.75 -6.42
N ARG A 146 4.23 -12.53 -6.87
CA ARG A 146 3.78 -11.25 -7.38
C ARG A 146 2.67 -10.72 -6.50
N VAL A 147 2.81 -9.45 -6.13
CA VAL A 147 1.84 -8.71 -5.35
C VAL A 147 1.33 -7.57 -6.21
N HIS A 148 0.03 -7.56 -6.44
CA HIS A 148 -0.68 -6.43 -7.00
C HIS A 148 -1.47 -5.75 -5.89
N LEU A 149 -1.25 -4.45 -5.72
CA LEU A 149 -1.93 -3.62 -4.74
C LEU A 149 -2.48 -2.38 -5.43
N LYS A 150 -3.78 -2.18 -5.25
CA LYS A 150 -4.47 -0.96 -5.64
C LYS A 150 -4.99 -0.27 -4.39
N ILE A 151 -4.54 0.95 -4.17
CA ILE A 151 -4.86 1.74 -2.99
C ILE A 151 -5.44 3.09 -3.38
N GLY A 152 -6.20 3.70 -2.47
CA GLY A 152 -6.72 5.04 -2.65
C GLY A 152 -6.59 5.87 -1.39
N THR A 153 -6.72 7.19 -1.54
CA THR A 153 -6.71 8.15 -0.45
C THR A 153 -8.01 8.04 0.37
N PRO A 154 -7.93 7.93 1.70
CA PRO A 154 -9.09 7.97 2.58
C PRO A 154 -9.89 9.29 2.44
N PRO A 155 -11.20 9.29 2.74
CA PRO A 155 -12.04 8.16 3.12
C PRO A 155 -12.75 7.50 1.93
N LYS A 156 -12.70 8.11 0.74
CA LYS A 156 -13.48 7.69 -0.44
C LYS A 156 -12.69 6.82 -1.43
N GLY A 157 -11.40 6.60 -1.20
CA GLY A 157 -10.54 5.89 -2.15
C GLY A 157 -10.24 6.71 -3.41
N THR A 158 -10.28 8.04 -3.30
CA THR A 158 -9.92 8.96 -4.40
C THR A 158 -8.41 8.96 -4.61
N GLU A 159 -7.92 9.36 -5.78
CA GLU A 159 -6.46 9.36 -6.08
C GLU A 159 -5.83 7.97 -5.95
N VAL A 160 -6.13 7.14 -6.95
CA VAL A 160 -5.72 5.75 -6.99
C VAL A 160 -4.22 5.65 -7.25
N PHE A 161 -3.53 4.87 -6.42
CA PHE A 161 -2.17 4.42 -6.65
C PHE A 161 -2.19 2.90 -6.82
N GLU A 162 -1.51 2.42 -7.86
CA GLU A 162 -1.47 1.01 -8.21
C GLU A 162 -0.02 0.57 -8.38
N VAL A 163 0.32 -0.55 -7.76
CA VAL A 163 1.66 -1.13 -7.82
C VAL A 163 1.55 -2.63 -8.08
N ASN A 164 2.42 -3.11 -8.95
CA ASN A 164 2.58 -4.52 -9.23
C ASN A 164 4.05 -4.86 -9.03
N ARG A 165 4.36 -5.63 -7.98
CA ARG A 165 5.74 -5.95 -7.59
C ARG A 165 5.97 -7.45 -7.67
N PHE A 166 7.03 -7.82 -8.37
CA PHE A 166 7.58 -9.17 -8.34
C PHE A 166 8.65 -9.27 -7.25
N ILE A 167 8.62 -10.36 -6.49
CA ILE A 167 9.53 -10.66 -5.39
C ILE A 167 10.08 -12.06 -5.62
N TYR A 168 11.40 -12.21 -5.57
CA TYR A 168 12.06 -13.51 -5.71
C TYR A 168 12.12 -14.24 -4.37
N CYS A 169 11.74 -15.52 -4.36
CA CYS A 169 11.64 -16.31 -3.13
C CYS A 169 12.98 -16.98 -2.81
N SER A 170 13.93 -16.23 -2.24
CA SER A 170 15.31 -16.68 -2.04
C SER A 170 15.45 -17.99 -1.27
N ASN A 171 14.60 -18.22 -0.27
CA ASN A 171 14.70 -19.39 0.62
C ASN A 171 13.92 -20.62 0.10
N HIS A 172 13.22 -20.51 -1.02
CA HIS A 172 12.54 -21.66 -1.61
C HIS A 172 13.56 -22.68 -2.15
N ALA A 173 13.29 -23.97 -1.95
CA ALA A 173 14.16 -25.08 -2.36
C ALA A 173 14.69 -24.93 -3.79
N SER A 174 13.78 -24.69 -4.73
CA SER A 174 14.09 -24.58 -6.16
C SER A 174 14.88 -23.33 -6.56
N ASN A 175 15.01 -22.37 -5.64
CA ASN A 175 15.78 -21.14 -5.81
C ASN A 175 17.12 -21.16 -5.05
N SER A 176 17.33 -22.19 -4.21
CA SER A 176 18.52 -22.38 -3.40
C SER A 176 19.56 -23.22 -4.13
N LEU A 177 20.83 -22.92 -3.89
CA LEU A 177 21.96 -23.71 -4.40
C LEU A 177 22.40 -24.80 -3.41
N VAL A 178 21.68 -24.96 -2.29
CA VAL A 178 22.04 -25.90 -1.23
C VAL A 178 21.70 -27.34 -1.65
N PRO A 179 22.69 -28.24 -1.79
CA PRO A 179 22.44 -29.63 -2.15
C PRO A 179 21.62 -30.35 -1.05
N GLY A 180 20.57 -31.07 -1.44
CA GLY A 180 19.75 -31.88 -0.52
C GLY A 180 18.53 -31.18 0.08
N TRP A 181 18.27 -29.92 -0.28
CA TRP A 181 17.00 -29.26 0.02
C TRP A 181 15.97 -29.66 -1.06
N GLU A 182 15.14 -30.65 -0.76
CA GLU A 182 14.00 -31.02 -1.60
C GLU A 182 12.73 -30.29 -1.10
N PRO A 183 11.88 -29.77 -2.01
CA PRO A 183 10.63 -29.10 -1.67
C PRO A 183 9.57 -30.04 -1.07
#